data_AF-A0A537NNL1-F1
#
_entry.id   AF-A0A537NNL1-F1
#
_cell.length_a   1.000
_cell.length_b   1.000
_cell.length_c   1.000
_cell.angle_alpha   90.00
_cell.angle_beta   90.00
_cell.angle_gamma   90.00
#
_symmetry.space_group_name_H-M   'P 1'
#
loop_
_entity.id
_entity.type
_entity.pdbx_description
1 polymer ?
#
loop_
_entity_poly.entity_id
_entity_poly.type
_entity_poly.pdbx_seq_one_letter_code
_entity_poly.pdbx_strand_id
1 'polypeptide(L)'
;MARRKPTVADVRANKGKFQYTMMRTENWEELEAAEAAGIDMVSVPPELLKDARFREVAPSLFAVPGLPLWANDGPADGFLRWGFEMMRAGADAVYCAASIATVKRMADEGIPVIGHVGLIPHTCTWTGGFRAVGKTAEGAAQVYERCKRYEEAGAFGVEIEVVPAEVTAEIAKHTSLFLFSMGAGTGGDCQYLFGTDVLGTNSGHVPRHAKQYANLAGEFERIQQMR
;
A
#
# COMPACT_ATOMS: atom_id res chain seq x y z
N MET A 1 12.97 -6.68 -23.49
CA MET A 1 11.94 -5.64 -23.68
C MET A 1 11.88 -4.83 -22.40
N ALA A 2 11.85 -3.50 -22.47
CA ALA A 2 11.64 -2.67 -21.29
C ALA A 2 10.30 -3.06 -20.63
N ARG A 3 10.28 -3.23 -19.31
CA ARG A 3 9.06 -3.60 -18.59
C ARG A 3 8.06 -2.45 -18.74
N ARG A 4 6.82 -2.76 -19.09
CA ARG A 4 5.77 -1.75 -19.25
C ARG A 4 5.12 -1.48 -17.90
N LYS A 5 4.96 -0.21 -17.54
CA LYS A 5 4.14 0.20 -16.39
C LYS A 5 2.68 -0.26 -16.57
N PRO A 6 2.10 -1.02 -15.63
CA PRO A 6 0.70 -1.41 -15.73
C PRO A 6 -0.21 -0.19 -15.54
N THR A 7 -1.37 -0.20 -16.19
CA THR A 7 -2.45 0.77 -15.94
C THR A 7 -3.42 0.24 -14.89
N VAL A 8 -4.29 1.10 -14.36
CA VAL A 8 -5.40 0.68 -13.48
C VAL A 8 -6.27 -0.40 -14.14
N ALA A 9 -6.48 -0.32 -15.46
CA ALA A 9 -7.24 -1.33 -16.20
C ALA A 9 -6.51 -2.69 -16.24
N ASP A 10 -5.19 -2.67 -16.46
CA ASP A 10 -4.37 -3.90 -16.45
C ASP A 10 -4.41 -4.56 -15.07
N VAL A 11 -4.25 -3.76 -14.00
CA VAL A 11 -4.31 -4.24 -12.61
C VAL A 11 -5.68 -4.86 -12.30
N ARG A 12 -6.78 -4.20 -12.67
CA ARG A 12 -8.14 -4.76 -12.52
C ARG A 12 -8.33 -6.05 -13.31
N ALA A 13 -7.87 -6.10 -14.56
CA ALA A 13 -8.05 -7.27 -15.42
C ALA A 13 -7.30 -8.51 -14.90
N ASN A 14 -6.23 -8.29 -14.14
CA ASN A 14 -5.37 -9.31 -13.55
C ASN A 14 -5.75 -9.70 -12.11
N LYS A 15 -6.77 -9.07 -11.52
CA LYS A 15 -7.33 -9.47 -10.22
C LYS A 15 -7.60 -10.98 -10.19
N GLY A 16 -7.10 -11.66 -9.15
CA GLY A 16 -7.20 -13.12 -8.98
C GLY A 16 -6.44 -13.98 -10.00
N LYS A 17 -5.70 -13.39 -10.95
CA LYS A 17 -4.95 -14.11 -12.01
C LYS A 17 -3.44 -13.93 -11.88
N PHE A 18 -3.01 -12.78 -11.39
CA PHE A 18 -1.61 -12.44 -11.17
C PHE A 18 -1.46 -11.80 -9.80
N GLN A 19 -0.47 -12.25 -9.04
CA GLN A 19 -0.14 -11.68 -7.74
C GLN A 19 0.97 -10.66 -7.89
N TYR A 20 0.63 -9.40 -7.70
CA TYR A 20 1.56 -8.29 -7.80
C TYR A 20 2.43 -8.17 -6.55
N THR A 21 3.60 -7.57 -6.71
CA THR A 21 4.50 -7.20 -5.61
C THR A 21 4.48 -5.68 -5.40
N MET A 22 4.38 -5.25 -4.15
CA MET A 22 4.47 -3.85 -3.76
C MET A 22 5.47 -3.66 -2.64
N MET A 23 6.30 -2.62 -2.75
CA MET A 23 7.28 -2.26 -1.74
C MET A 23 7.14 -0.80 -1.33
N ARG A 24 7.20 -0.53 -0.03
CA ARG A 24 7.38 0.84 0.47
C ARG A 24 8.85 1.21 0.29
N THR A 25 9.09 2.32 -0.40
CA THR A 25 10.43 2.91 -0.58
C THR A 25 10.43 4.33 -0.01
N GLU A 26 11.47 4.72 0.70
CA GLU A 26 11.56 6.03 1.36
C GLU A 26 12.52 7.00 0.66
N ASN A 27 13.43 6.51 -0.18
CA ASN A 27 14.49 7.29 -0.82
C ASN A 27 14.78 6.81 -2.25
N TRP A 28 15.70 7.51 -2.93
CA TRP A 28 16.09 7.22 -4.31
C TRP A 28 16.76 5.86 -4.48
N GLU A 29 17.62 5.47 -3.54
CA GLU A 29 18.35 4.19 -3.62
C GLU A 29 17.39 3.00 -3.53
N GLU A 30 16.39 3.08 -2.65
CA GLU A 30 15.34 2.07 -2.52
C GLU A 30 14.42 2.04 -3.75
N LEU A 31 14.09 3.19 -4.33
CA LEU A 31 13.26 3.28 -5.53
C LEU A 31 13.97 2.67 -6.76
N GLU A 32 15.25 3.02 -6.96
CA GLU A 32 16.08 2.47 -8.03
C GLU A 32 16.24 0.95 -7.87
N ALA A 33 16.48 0.49 -6.64
CA ALA A 33 16.56 -0.94 -6.33
C ALA A 33 15.23 -1.65 -6.61
N ALA A 34 14.08 -1.04 -6.30
CA ALA A 34 12.76 -1.61 -6.55
C ALA A 34 12.49 -1.80 -8.06
N GLU A 35 12.80 -0.79 -8.87
CA GLU A 35 12.68 -0.86 -10.34
C GLU A 35 13.62 -1.94 -10.90
N ALA A 36 14.89 -1.94 -10.49
CA ALA A 36 15.89 -2.91 -10.95
C ALA A 36 15.56 -4.36 -10.55
N ALA A 37 14.97 -4.55 -9.36
CA ALA A 37 14.53 -5.86 -8.87
C ALA A 37 13.24 -6.35 -9.54
N GLY A 38 12.57 -5.52 -10.33
CA GLY A 38 11.33 -5.88 -11.00
C GLY A 38 10.11 -5.93 -10.07
N ILE A 39 10.10 -5.16 -8.97
CA ILE A 39 8.90 -4.94 -8.14
C ILE A 39 7.80 -4.31 -8.98
N ASP A 40 6.54 -4.72 -8.87
CA ASP A 40 5.49 -4.22 -9.77
C ASP A 40 4.99 -2.81 -9.39
N MET A 41 4.85 -2.56 -8.09
CA MET A 41 4.24 -1.36 -7.53
C MET A 41 5.07 -0.79 -6.37
N VAL A 42 4.97 0.51 -6.13
CA VAL A 42 5.64 1.15 -4.99
C VAL A 42 4.70 2.04 -4.21
N SER A 43 4.78 1.94 -2.88
CA SER A 43 4.31 3.00 -1.99
C SER A 43 5.43 4.02 -1.87
N VAL A 44 5.17 5.28 -2.21
CA VAL A 44 6.21 6.32 -2.30
C VAL A 44 5.84 7.57 -1.51
N PRO A 45 6.80 8.28 -0.90
CA PRO A 45 6.54 9.59 -0.33
C PRO A 45 6.11 10.55 -1.45
N PRO A 46 5.13 11.43 -1.21
CA PRO A 46 4.75 12.46 -2.18
C PRO A 46 5.91 13.31 -2.67
N GLU A 47 6.88 13.62 -1.81
CA GLU A 47 8.06 14.41 -2.18
C GLU A 47 8.95 13.70 -3.21
N LEU A 48 9.09 12.37 -3.10
CA LEU A 48 9.85 11.59 -4.06
C LEU A 48 9.13 11.56 -5.42
N LEU A 49 7.80 11.40 -5.42
CA LEU A 49 7.00 11.37 -6.63
C LEU A 49 6.96 12.72 -7.36
N LYS A 50 6.92 13.84 -6.62
CA LYS A 50 6.85 15.19 -7.19
C LYS A 50 8.13 15.64 -7.87
N ASP A 51 9.26 15.01 -7.57
CA ASP A 51 10.52 15.29 -8.26
C ASP A 51 10.44 14.82 -9.72
N ALA A 52 10.83 15.68 -10.66
CA ALA A 52 10.75 15.40 -12.10
C ALA A 52 11.55 14.14 -12.51
N ARG A 53 12.58 13.76 -11.74
CA ARG A 53 13.40 12.58 -11.99
C ARG A 53 12.70 11.26 -11.68
N PHE A 54 11.56 11.28 -11.00
CA PHE A 54 10.89 10.05 -10.54
C PHE A 54 10.68 9.04 -11.68
N ARG A 55 10.18 9.50 -12.84
CA ARG A 55 9.92 8.62 -13.98
C ARG A 55 11.15 8.30 -14.84
N GLU A 56 12.24 9.04 -14.66
CA GLU A 56 13.53 8.69 -15.25
C GLU A 56 14.16 7.52 -14.48
N VAL A 57 14.03 7.52 -13.15
CA VAL A 57 14.55 6.46 -12.26
C VAL A 57 13.64 5.23 -12.24
N ALA A 58 12.31 5.44 -12.20
CA ALA A 58 11.30 4.38 -12.05
C ALA A 58 10.24 4.44 -13.18
N PRO A 59 10.64 4.13 -14.43
CA PRO A 59 9.75 4.23 -15.58
C PRO A 59 8.64 3.17 -15.60
N SER A 60 8.82 2.02 -14.94
CA SER A 60 7.90 0.89 -15.04
C SER A 60 7.14 0.55 -13.76
N LEU A 61 7.45 1.20 -12.64
CA LEU A 61 6.74 1.04 -11.37
C LEU A 61 5.35 1.69 -11.38
N PHE A 62 4.33 0.98 -10.90
CA PHE A 62 3.03 1.57 -10.57
C PHE A 62 3.14 2.34 -9.25
N ALA A 63 3.02 3.67 -9.30
CA ALA A 63 3.33 4.54 -8.18
C ALA A 63 2.08 4.90 -7.36
N VAL A 64 2.13 4.61 -6.07
CA VAL A 64 1.06 4.87 -5.11
C VAL A 64 1.57 5.76 -3.97
N PRO A 65 1.46 7.09 -4.08
CA PRO A 65 1.70 7.97 -2.95
C PRO A 65 0.60 7.81 -1.89
N GLY A 66 0.99 7.99 -0.64
CA GLY A 66 0.10 8.04 0.51
C GLY A 66 0.56 9.08 1.51
N LEU A 67 -0.37 9.55 2.33
CA LEU A 67 -0.07 10.40 3.48
C LEU A 67 -0.75 9.86 4.75
N PRO A 68 -0.16 10.10 5.92
CA PRO A 68 -0.88 9.93 7.18
C PRO A 68 -2.16 10.76 7.21
N LEU A 69 -3.18 10.28 7.91
CA LEU A 69 -4.50 10.95 7.97
C LEU A 69 -4.42 12.43 8.37
N TRP A 70 -3.51 12.77 9.28
CA TRP A 70 -3.33 14.13 9.83
C TRP A 70 -2.40 15.03 8.99
N ALA A 71 -1.75 14.50 7.95
CA ALA A 71 -0.80 15.27 7.13
C ALA A 71 -1.48 16.08 6.02
N ASN A 72 -2.82 16.05 5.93
CA ASN A 72 -3.58 16.81 4.98
C ASN A 72 -4.18 18.07 5.64
N ASP A 73 -3.94 19.24 5.04
CA ASP A 73 -4.38 20.53 5.55
C ASP A 73 -5.89 20.75 5.34
N GLY A 74 -6.71 20.28 6.28
CA GLY A 74 -8.10 20.75 6.47
C GLY A 74 -9.21 19.76 6.07
N PRO A 75 -10.46 20.26 5.84
CA PRO A 75 -11.68 19.43 5.67
C PRO A 75 -11.56 18.49 4.47
N ALA A 76 -12.56 17.63 4.24
CA ALA A 76 -12.55 16.57 3.22
C ALA A 76 -12.07 17.01 1.81
N ASP A 77 -12.22 18.28 1.44
CA ASP A 77 -11.69 18.85 0.18
C ASP A 77 -10.16 18.83 0.06
N GLY A 78 -9.42 18.84 1.18
CA GLY A 78 -7.97 18.75 1.16
C GLY A 78 -7.50 17.45 0.52
N PHE A 79 -8.14 16.32 0.85
CA PHE A 79 -7.79 15.02 0.27
C PHE A 79 -8.04 14.98 -1.23
N LEU A 80 -9.11 15.64 -1.71
CA LEU A 80 -9.38 15.75 -3.14
C LEU A 80 -8.33 16.59 -3.85
N ARG A 81 -7.98 17.76 -3.29
CA ARG A 81 -6.92 18.62 -3.85
C ARG A 81 -5.57 17.90 -3.90
N TRP A 82 -5.20 17.23 -2.81
CA TRP A 82 -3.99 16.43 -2.73
C TRP A 82 -4.01 15.28 -3.74
N GLY A 83 -5.15 14.58 -3.88
CA GLY A 83 -5.31 13.53 -4.87
C GLY A 83 -5.03 14.03 -6.29
N PHE A 84 -5.61 15.17 -6.69
CA PHE A 84 -5.33 15.77 -8.00
C PHE A 84 -3.88 16.22 -8.16
N GLU A 85 -3.25 16.75 -7.11
CA GLU A 85 -1.83 17.08 -7.11
C GLU A 85 -0.97 15.84 -7.39
N MET A 86 -1.28 14.71 -6.73
CA MET A 86 -0.57 13.44 -6.94
C MET A 86 -0.80 12.88 -8.34
N MET A 87 -2.04 12.91 -8.85
CA MET A 87 -2.32 12.50 -10.23
C MET A 87 -1.54 13.36 -11.24
N ARG A 88 -1.45 14.67 -11.00
CA ARG A 88 -0.64 15.59 -11.83
C ARG A 88 0.86 15.29 -11.75
N ALA A 89 1.35 14.89 -10.58
CA ALA A 89 2.73 14.43 -10.38
C ALA A 89 3.03 13.06 -11.02
N GLY A 90 2.01 12.37 -11.54
CA GLY A 90 2.16 11.10 -12.24
C GLY A 90 1.95 9.87 -11.36
N ALA A 91 1.22 10.00 -10.24
CA ALA A 91 0.68 8.86 -9.51
C ALA A 91 -0.23 8.01 -10.40
N ASP A 92 -0.24 6.69 -10.17
CA ASP A 92 -1.14 5.77 -10.86
C ASP A 92 -2.39 5.43 -10.02
N ALA A 93 -2.27 5.53 -8.70
CA ALA A 93 -3.35 5.49 -7.72
C ALA A 93 -2.92 6.28 -6.47
N VAL A 94 -3.82 6.53 -5.52
CA VAL A 94 -3.47 7.17 -4.25
C VAL A 94 -3.98 6.36 -3.06
N TYR A 95 -3.18 6.29 -1.99
CA TYR A 95 -3.62 5.72 -0.73
C TYR A 95 -4.36 6.77 0.11
N CYS A 96 -5.58 6.46 0.56
CA CYS A 96 -6.38 7.32 1.44
C CYS A 96 -7.22 6.47 2.41
N ALA A 97 -6.80 6.43 3.67
CA ALA A 97 -7.54 5.77 4.76
C ALA A 97 -8.42 6.73 5.57
N ALA A 98 -8.87 7.84 4.96
CA ALA A 98 -9.84 8.75 5.55
C ALA A 98 -11.25 8.14 5.58
N SER A 99 -12.27 8.97 5.84
CA SER A 99 -13.66 8.50 5.85
C SER A 99 -14.09 7.91 4.50
N ILE A 100 -15.03 6.95 4.52
CA ILE A 100 -15.64 6.40 3.29
C ILE A 100 -16.25 7.51 2.43
N ALA A 101 -16.82 8.55 3.05
CA ALA A 101 -17.35 9.71 2.33
C ALA A 101 -16.25 10.48 1.58
N THR A 102 -15.07 10.63 2.17
CA THR A 102 -13.89 11.24 1.52
C THR A 102 -13.45 10.40 0.32
N VAL A 103 -13.31 9.08 0.51
CA VAL A 103 -12.91 8.17 -0.57
C VAL A 103 -13.93 8.19 -1.70
N LYS A 104 -15.22 8.19 -1.39
CA LYS A 104 -16.28 8.32 -2.38
C LYS A 104 -16.13 9.60 -3.21
N ARG A 105 -15.95 10.75 -2.56
CA ARG A 105 -15.78 12.03 -3.27
C ARG A 105 -14.57 12.02 -4.21
N MET A 106 -13.46 11.42 -3.79
CA MET A 106 -12.27 11.28 -4.65
C MET A 106 -12.51 10.32 -5.82
N ALA A 107 -13.17 9.19 -5.57
CA ALA A 107 -13.49 8.20 -6.60
C ALA A 107 -14.51 8.73 -7.62
N ASP A 108 -15.52 9.50 -7.18
CA ASP A 108 -16.51 10.15 -8.04
C ASP A 108 -15.84 11.13 -9.04
N GLU A 109 -14.69 11.72 -8.66
CA GLU A 109 -13.86 12.59 -9.51
C GLU A 109 -12.84 11.81 -10.36
N GLY A 110 -12.92 10.47 -10.38
CA GLY A 110 -12.09 9.60 -11.22
C GLY A 110 -10.70 9.27 -10.66
N ILE A 111 -10.41 9.61 -9.40
CA ILE A 111 -9.14 9.26 -8.77
C ILE A 111 -9.15 7.77 -8.37
N PRO A 112 -8.15 6.95 -8.76
CA PRO A 112 -8.04 5.57 -8.30
C PRO A 112 -7.59 5.56 -6.83
N VAL A 113 -8.54 5.42 -5.91
CA VAL A 113 -8.26 5.46 -4.47
C VAL A 113 -8.10 4.06 -3.89
N ILE A 114 -7.04 3.87 -3.11
CA ILE A 114 -6.79 2.69 -2.29
C ILE A 114 -7.16 3.03 -0.85
N GLY A 115 -8.21 2.39 -0.33
CA GLY A 115 -8.62 2.50 1.08
C GLY A 115 -7.79 1.59 1.99
N HIS A 116 -8.21 1.46 3.25
CA HIS A 116 -7.57 0.55 4.20
C HIS A 116 -8.61 -0.13 5.11
N VAL A 117 -8.48 -1.45 5.25
CA VAL A 117 -9.23 -2.32 6.16
C VAL A 117 -8.28 -3.20 6.98
N GLY A 118 -8.76 -3.77 8.08
CA GLY A 118 -7.92 -4.54 8.99
C GLY A 118 -7.29 -3.66 10.07
N LEU A 119 -6.01 -3.90 10.38
CA LEU A 119 -5.23 -3.08 11.31
C LEU A 119 -4.77 -1.81 10.62
N ILE A 120 -5.40 -0.67 10.93
CA ILE A 120 -4.97 0.64 10.43
C ILE A 120 -4.02 1.28 11.44
N PRO A 121 -2.75 1.57 11.09
CA PRO A 121 -1.74 2.03 12.05
C PRO A 121 -2.15 3.26 12.87
N HIS A 122 -2.76 4.26 12.23
CA HIS A 122 -3.16 5.50 12.91
C HIS A 122 -4.39 5.34 13.83
N THR A 123 -5.11 4.22 13.75
CA THR A 123 -6.21 3.88 14.66
C THR A 123 -5.89 2.67 15.54
N CYS A 124 -4.61 2.29 15.68
CA CYS A 124 -4.24 1.09 16.43
C CYS A 124 -4.65 1.13 17.91
N THR A 125 -4.86 2.31 18.49
CA THR A 125 -5.36 2.48 19.86
C THR A 125 -6.78 1.93 20.03
N TRP A 126 -7.62 2.00 18.99
CA TRP A 126 -8.96 1.42 18.98
C TRP A 126 -8.95 -0.11 19.01
N THR A 127 -7.85 -0.73 18.58
CA THR A 127 -7.63 -2.19 18.55
C THR A 127 -6.73 -2.69 19.68
N GLY A 128 -6.34 -1.82 20.63
CA GLY A 128 -5.45 -2.18 21.74
C GLY A 128 -3.99 -2.39 21.32
N GLY A 129 -3.54 -1.59 20.35
CA GLY A 129 -2.21 -1.62 19.74
C GLY A 129 -2.19 -2.33 18.39
N PHE A 130 -0.97 -2.63 17.92
CA PHE A 130 -0.72 -3.37 16.67
C PHE A 130 -1.09 -4.85 16.84
N ARG A 131 -2.37 -5.17 16.67
CA ARG A 131 -2.92 -6.51 16.89
C ARG A 131 -3.68 -6.96 15.66
N ALA A 132 -3.62 -8.27 15.39
CA ALA A 132 -4.44 -8.90 14.38
C ALA A 132 -5.94 -8.73 14.67
N VAL A 133 -6.70 -8.35 13.64
CA VAL A 133 -8.16 -8.21 13.67
C VAL A 133 -8.81 -9.29 12.80
N GLY A 134 -10.14 -9.45 12.87
CA GLY A 134 -10.82 -10.46 12.04
C GLY A 134 -10.66 -11.92 12.50
N LYS A 135 -10.20 -12.16 13.73
CA LYS A 135 -9.96 -13.51 14.28
C LYS A 135 -11.24 -14.25 14.72
N THR A 136 -12.35 -13.54 14.83
CA THR A 136 -13.67 -14.11 15.17
C THR A 136 -14.60 -13.94 13.98
N ALA A 137 -15.66 -14.73 13.90
CA ALA A 137 -16.65 -14.60 12.84
C ALA A 137 -17.22 -13.17 12.75
N GLU A 138 -17.53 -12.56 13.89
CA GLU A 138 -17.98 -11.16 13.95
C GLU A 138 -16.91 -10.19 13.43
N GLY A 139 -15.66 -10.33 13.87
CA GLY A 139 -14.57 -9.47 13.41
C GLY A 139 -14.30 -9.63 11.91
N ALA A 140 -14.37 -10.85 11.38
CA ALA A 140 -14.22 -11.13 9.95
C ALA A 140 -15.36 -10.49 9.15
N ALA A 141 -16.60 -10.58 9.64
CA ALA A 141 -17.75 -9.90 9.04
C ALA A 141 -17.55 -8.38 9.03
N GLN A 142 -17.05 -7.77 10.11
CA GLN A 142 -16.76 -6.32 10.13
C GLN A 142 -15.71 -5.91 9.09
N VAL A 143 -14.66 -6.71 8.86
CA VAL A 143 -13.68 -6.45 7.80
C VAL A 143 -14.34 -6.53 6.43
N TYR A 144 -15.12 -7.58 6.18
CA TYR A 144 -15.85 -7.76 4.91
C TYR A 144 -16.83 -6.60 4.64
N GLU A 145 -17.66 -6.24 5.61
CA GLU A 145 -18.60 -5.11 5.50
C GLU A 145 -17.86 -3.80 5.19
N ARG A 146 -16.69 -3.59 5.79
CA ARG A 146 -15.88 -2.41 5.47
C ARG A 146 -15.33 -2.45 4.05
N CYS A 147 -14.93 -3.62 3.53
CA CYS A 147 -14.59 -3.78 2.11
C CYS A 147 -15.79 -3.42 1.22
N LYS A 148 -17.00 -3.93 1.52
CA LYS A 148 -18.20 -3.59 0.75
C LYS A 148 -18.48 -2.10 0.72
N ARG A 149 -18.30 -1.41 1.85
CA ARG A 149 -18.46 0.06 1.91
C ARG A 149 -17.44 0.82 1.05
N TYR A 150 -16.19 0.36 0.96
CA TYR A 150 -15.21 0.94 0.05
C TYR A 150 -15.53 0.65 -1.41
N GLU A 151 -16.02 -0.55 -1.71
CA GLU A 151 -16.46 -0.94 -3.03
C GLU A 151 -17.64 -0.08 -3.51
N GLU A 152 -18.66 0.09 -2.67
CA GLU A 152 -19.80 0.98 -2.92
C GLU A 152 -19.39 2.45 -3.08
N ALA A 153 -18.35 2.87 -2.37
CA ALA A 153 -17.76 4.20 -2.53
C ALA A 153 -16.98 4.37 -3.85
N GLY A 154 -16.76 3.31 -4.62
CA GLY A 154 -16.01 3.37 -5.88
C GLY A 154 -14.49 3.30 -5.72
N ALA A 155 -13.99 2.85 -4.57
CA ALA A 155 -12.56 2.66 -4.37
C ALA A 155 -11.98 1.70 -5.43
N PHE A 156 -10.74 1.95 -5.85
CA PHE A 156 -10.00 1.08 -6.76
C PHE A 156 -9.56 -0.21 -6.05
N GLY A 157 -9.12 -0.09 -4.81
CA GLY A 157 -8.66 -1.21 -4.00
C GLY A 157 -8.64 -0.86 -2.51
N VAL A 158 -8.19 -1.81 -1.71
CA VAL A 158 -7.94 -1.60 -0.28
C VAL A 158 -6.67 -2.32 0.15
N GLU A 159 -5.90 -1.67 1.01
CA GLU A 159 -4.95 -2.37 1.88
C GLU A 159 -5.72 -3.21 2.90
N ILE A 160 -5.38 -4.49 3.00
CA ILE A 160 -5.90 -5.40 4.01
C ILE A 160 -4.72 -5.84 4.89
N GLU A 161 -4.68 -5.29 6.10
CA GLU A 161 -3.52 -5.40 6.98
C GLU A 161 -3.81 -6.28 8.20
N VAL A 162 -2.95 -7.27 8.45
CA VAL A 162 -2.96 -8.17 9.62
C VAL A 162 -4.36 -8.78 9.91
N VAL A 163 -4.92 -9.40 8.87
CA VAL A 163 -6.17 -10.18 8.88
C VAL A 163 -5.84 -11.66 8.60
N PRO A 164 -6.55 -12.64 9.20
CA PRO A 164 -6.33 -14.06 8.89
C PRO A 164 -6.39 -14.36 7.39
N ALA A 165 -5.49 -15.23 6.92
CA ALA A 165 -5.33 -15.51 5.49
C ALA A 165 -6.60 -16.09 4.85
N GLU A 166 -7.33 -16.94 5.58
CA GLU A 166 -8.59 -17.51 5.16
C GLU A 166 -9.69 -16.46 4.99
N VAL A 167 -9.69 -15.41 5.83
CA VAL A 167 -10.65 -14.30 5.72
C VAL A 167 -10.34 -13.48 4.48
N THR A 168 -9.07 -13.12 4.26
CA THR A 168 -8.65 -12.40 3.04
C THR A 168 -9.00 -13.18 1.77
N ALA A 169 -8.71 -14.48 1.74
CA ALA A 169 -8.98 -15.34 0.60
C ALA A 169 -10.49 -15.47 0.32
N GLU A 170 -11.33 -15.48 1.37
CA GLU A 170 -12.77 -15.48 1.19
C GLU A 170 -13.27 -14.12 0.68
N ILE A 171 -12.86 -13.01 1.30
CA ILE A 171 -13.21 -11.65 0.85
C ILE A 171 -12.85 -11.45 -0.63
N ALA A 172 -11.67 -11.92 -1.06
CA ALA A 172 -11.19 -11.78 -2.43
C ALA A 172 -12.14 -12.35 -3.49
N LYS A 173 -12.95 -13.37 -3.15
CA LYS A 173 -13.93 -13.99 -4.05
C LYS A 173 -15.21 -13.15 -4.23
N HIS A 174 -15.52 -12.27 -3.27
CA HIS A 174 -16.80 -11.57 -3.17
C HIS A 174 -16.69 -10.04 -3.33
N THR A 175 -15.51 -9.55 -3.69
CA THR A 175 -15.28 -8.12 -3.95
C THR A 175 -14.61 -7.89 -5.31
N SER A 176 -14.96 -6.78 -5.97
CA SER A 176 -14.26 -6.24 -7.12
C SER A 176 -13.04 -5.39 -6.74
N LEU A 177 -12.86 -5.05 -5.46
CA LEU A 177 -11.70 -4.30 -5.00
C LEU A 177 -10.40 -5.09 -5.23
N PHE A 178 -9.36 -4.41 -5.68
CA PHE A 178 -8.02 -4.97 -5.69
C PHE A 178 -7.44 -4.99 -4.27
N LEU A 179 -7.03 -6.16 -3.78
CA LEU A 179 -6.61 -6.35 -2.38
C LEU A 179 -5.09 -6.29 -2.25
N PHE A 180 -4.58 -5.24 -1.59
CA PHE A 180 -3.18 -5.09 -1.21
C PHE A 180 -2.97 -5.74 0.15
N SER A 181 -2.51 -6.99 0.16
CA SER A 181 -2.32 -7.76 1.39
C SER A 181 -0.99 -7.40 2.06
N MET A 182 -1.07 -6.97 3.33
CA MET A 182 0.09 -6.75 4.19
C MET A 182 -0.06 -7.56 5.47
N GLY A 183 0.65 -8.68 5.54
CA GLY A 183 0.47 -9.64 6.63
C GLY A 183 -0.93 -10.24 6.72
N ALA A 184 -1.67 -10.25 5.60
CA ALA A 184 -3.01 -10.82 5.50
C ALA A 184 -3.08 -12.06 4.59
N GLY A 185 -1.94 -12.72 4.38
CA GLY A 185 -1.79 -13.93 3.57
C GLY A 185 -1.75 -13.69 2.05
N THR A 186 -1.65 -14.78 1.30
CA THR A 186 -1.52 -14.76 -0.17
C THR A 186 -2.85 -14.71 -0.91
N GLY A 187 -3.98 -14.63 -0.20
CA GLY A 187 -5.30 -14.49 -0.80
C GLY A 187 -5.56 -13.12 -1.44
N GLY A 188 -4.72 -12.12 -1.17
CA GLY A 188 -4.79 -10.81 -1.81
C GLY A 188 -4.13 -10.79 -3.20
N ASP A 189 -4.50 -9.78 -3.99
CA ASP A 189 -4.05 -9.59 -5.37
C ASP A 189 -2.63 -8.99 -5.45
N CYS A 190 -2.18 -8.35 -4.36
CA CYS A 190 -0.83 -7.84 -4.22
C CYS A 190 -0.25 -8.18 -2.85
N GLN A 191 1.04 -8.52 -2.79
CA GLN A 191 1.80 -8.65 -1.56
C GLN A 191 2.56 -7.34 -1.32
N TYR A 192 2.22 -6.68 -0.22
CA TYR A 192 2.81 -5.40 0.17
C TYR A 192 3.67 -5.55 1.43
N LEU A 193 4.91 -5.06 1.37
CA LEU A 193 5.85 -5.02 2.49
C LEU A 193 6.65 -3.71 2.50
N PHE A 194 7.26 -3.42 3.65
CA PHE A 194 8.17 -2.30 3.77
C PHE A 194 9.58 -2.71 3.33
N GLY A 195 10.23 -1.90 2.49
CA GLY A 195 11.59 -2.18 2.04
C GLY A 195 12.57 -2.29 3.20
N THR A 196 12.38 -1.47 4.24
CA THR A 196 13.20 -1.50 5.46
C THR A 196 13.10 -2.82 6.24
N ASP A 197 11.93 -3.47 6.22
CA ASP A 197 11.73 -4.79 6.86
C ASP A 197 12.33 -5.92 6.03
N VAL A 198 12.18 -5.85 4.70
CA VAL A 198 12.70 -6.86 3.75
C VAL A 198 14.23 -6.82 3.69
N LEU A 199 14.81 -5.62 3.68
CA LEU A 199 16.25 -5.39 3.59
C LEU A 199 16.95 -5.38 4.96
N GLY A 200 16.20 -5.39 6.06
CA GLY A 200 16.75 -5.42 7.41
C GLY A 200 17.52 -4.15 7.79
N THR A 201 17.01 -2.99 7.36
CA THR A 201 17.47 -1.69 7.86
C THR A 201 16.65 -1.21 9.05
N ASN A 202 15.47 -1.81 9.27
CA ASN A 202 14.67 -1.58 10.48
C ASN A 202 15.40 -2.18 11.72
N SER A 203 15.76 -1.32 12.67
CA SER A 203 16.42 -1.70 13.94
C SER A 203 15.44 -1.94 15.10
N GLY A 204 14.14 -1.72 14.86
CA GLY A 204 13.08 -1.91 15.84
C GLY A 204 12.44 -3.29 15.78
N HIS A 205 11.13 -3.33 15.99
CA HIS A 205 10.35 -4.56 15.85
C HIS A 205 10.11 -4.87 14.37
N VAL A 206 10.64 -5.99 13.89
CA VAL A 206 10.33 -6.53 12.55
C VAL A 206 8.99 -7.28 12.62
N PRO A 207 7.98 -6.92 11.81
CA PRO A 207 6.70 -7.60 11.82
C PRO A 207 6.84 -9.09 11.45
N ARG A 208 6.10 -9.97 12.12
CA ARG A 208 6.16 -11.43 11.87
C ARG A 208 5.85 -11.86 10.44
N HIS A 209 5.10 -11.02 9.72
CA HIS A 209 4.72 -11.29 8.34
C HIS A 209 5.78 -10.84 7.33
N ALA A 210 6.76 -10.04 7.75
CA ALA A 210 7.89 -9.68 6.93
C ALA A 210 8.94 -10.80 6.97
N LYS A 211 9.43 -11.18 5.80
CA LYS A 211 10.62 -12.01 5.68
C LYS A 211 11.80 -11.11 5.39
N GLN A 212 12.75 -11.08 6.31
CA GLN A 212 14.02 -10.38 6.13
C GLN A 212 14.95 -11.21 5.24
N TYR A 213 15.46 -10.61 4.17
CA TYR A 213 16.37 -11.26 3.21
C TYR A 213 17.84 -10.81 3.38
N ALA A 214 18.07 -9.68 4.05
CA ALA A 214 19.40 -9.16 4.34
C ALA A 214 19.42 -8.51 5.73
N ASN A 215 20.61 -8.37 6.33
CA ASN A 215 20.82 -7.59 7.55
C ASN A 215 21.70 -6.38 7.21
N LEU A 216 21.15 -5.44 6.44
CA LEU A 216 21.91 -4.26 6.00
C LEU A 216 22.33 -3.36 7.17
N ALA A 217 21.53 -3.28 8.23
CA ALA A 217 21.91 -2.58 9.45
C ALA A 217 23.20 -3.16 10.05
N GLY A 218 23.27 -4.49 10.22
CA GLY A 218 24.46 -5.16 10.75
C GLY A 218 25.68 -5.01 9.85
N GLU A 219 25.51 -5.05 8.52
CA GLU A 219 26.63 -4.80 7.60
C GLU A 219 27.13 -3.36 7.66
N PHE A 220 26.23 -2.39 7.79
CA PHE A 220 26.61 -1.00 7.96
C PHE A 220 27.41 -0.79 9.24
N GLU A 221 26.96 -1.36 10.36
CA GLU A 221 27.68 -1.32 11.64
C GLU A 221 29.08 -1.95 11.53
N ARG A 222 29.19 -3.12 10.89
CA ARG A 222 30.47 -3.79 10.66
C ARG A 222 31.43 -2.91 9.87
N ILE A 223 30.95 -2.21 8.83
CA ILE A 223 31.77 -1.29 8.02
C ILE A 223 32.21 -0.08 8.85
N GLN A 224 31.36 0.48 9.71
CA GLN A 224 31.74 1.61 10.57
C GLN A 224 32.86 1.23 11.55
N GLN A 225 32.88 -0.02 12.04
CA GLN A 225 33.95 -0.51 12.93
C GLN A 225 35.30 -0.71 12.21
N MET A 226 35.33 -0.70 10.88
CA MET A 226 36.57 -0.81 10.09
C MET A 226 37.23 0.56 9.79
N ARG A 227 36.55 1.67 10.10
CA ARG A 227 37.04 3.03 9.91
C ARG A 227 37.87 3.48 11.12
#